data_AF-A0AAC8TFS1-F1
#
_entry.id   AF-A0AAC8TFS1-F1
#
_cell.length_a   1.000
_cell.length_b   1.000
_cell.length_c   1.000
_cell.angle_alpha   90.00
_cell.angle_beta   90.00
_cell.angle_gamma   90.00
#
_symmetry.space_group_name_H-M   'P 1'
#
loop_
_entity.id
_entity.type
_entity.pdbx_description
1 polymer ?
#
loop_
_entity_poly.entity_id
_entity_poly.type
_entity_poly.pdbx_seq_one_letter_code
_entity_poly.pdbx_strand_id
1 'polypeptide(L)'
;MRPAGPLQYKVVELSTVDEGTLERTVNEWSLRGWTLDGVQFAMRESSKRPAMAFVFFTREGEPATQDVEGARGRLRQMSETGSPTAQLVASPDFTGNAAASSSPYQRPPGMVSAHERLAQLAGLDEPERPEWGLILEPEE
;
A
#
# COMPACT_ATOMS: atom_id res chain seq x y z
N MET A 1 10.16 22.76 32.79
CA MET A 1 9.41 21.94 31.81
C MET A 1 10.42 21.11 31.03
N ARG A 2 10.30 19.78 31.01
CA ARG A 2 10.99 19.00 29.98
C ARG A 2 10.34 19.35 28.63
N PRO A 3 11.09 19.49 27.53
CA PRO A 3 10.48 19.57 26.21
C PRO A 3 9.63 18.31 26.01
N ALA A 4 8.40 18.47 25.54
CA ALA A 4 7.57 17.34 25.18
C ALA A 4 8.36 16.52 24.15
N GLY A 5 8.74 15.30 24.52
CA GLY A 5 9.35 14.38 23.58
C GLY A 5 8.39 14.09 22.43
N PRO A 6 8.88 13.50 21.32
CA PRO A 6 7.98 12.97 20.31
C PRO A 6 6.89 12.08 20.94
N LEU A 7 5.69 12.10 20.36
CA LEU A 7 4.56 11.29 20.83
C LEU A 7 4.34 10.12 19.89
N GLN A 8 4.25 8.92 20.47
CA GLN A 8 3.68 7.75 19.83
C GLN A 8 2.18 7.75 20.03
N TYR A 9 1.45 7.45 18.96
CA TYR A 9 0.01 7.27 19.00
C TYR A 9 -0.33 5.81 18.76
N LYS A 10 -1.33 5.34 19.50
CA LYS A 10 -1.91 4.03 19.29
C LYS A 10 -3.43 4.16 19.24
N VAL A 11 -4.01 3.52 18.24
CA VAL A 11 -5.46 3.42 18.07
C VAL A 11 -5.86 1.96 18.18
N VAL A 12 -6.92 1.69 18.93
CA VAL A 12 -7.53 0.37 19.05
C VAL A 12 -8.97 0.46 18.59
N GLU A 13 -9.31 -0.31 17.57
CA GLU A 13 -10.68 -0.45 17.08
C GLU A 13 -11.40 -1.57 17.83
N LEU A 14 -12.61 -1.29 18.30
CA LEU A 14 -13.48 -2.23 19.00
C LEU A 14 -14.79 -2.37 18.22
N SER A 15 -15.08 -3.60 17.79
CA SER A 15 -16.33 -3.95 17.09
C SER A 15 -17.51 -4.21 18.04
N THR A 16 -17.24 -4.37 19.34
CA THR A 16 -18.23 -4.50 20.41
C THR A 16 -17.95 -3.46 21.49
N VAL A 17 -19.00 -2.73 21.90
CA VAL A 17 -18.89 -1.65 22.89
C VAL A 17 -19.72 -2.00 24.12
N ASP A 18 -19.06 -2.61 25.09
CA ASP A 18 -19.58 -2.93 26.42
C ASP A 18 -18.53 -2.59 27.48
N GLU A 19 -18.97 -2.56 28.74
CA GLU A 19 -18.14 -2.21 29.90
C GLU A 19 -16.88 -3.09 30.00
N GLY A 20 -17.03 -4.41 29.86
CA GLY A 20 -15.93 -5.35 30.02
C GLY A 20 -14.90 -5.27 28.91
N THR A 21 -15.35 -5.03 27.66
CA THR A 21 -14.46 -4.86 26.52
C THR A 21 -13.66 -3.55 26.61
N LEU A 22 -14.32 -2.45 27.00
CA LEU A 22 -13.67 -1.16 27.20
C LEU A 22 -12.67 -1.20 28.37
N GLU A 23 -13.09 -1.69 29.53
CA GLU A 23 -12.25 -1.77 30.73
C GLU A 23 -11.00 -2.62 30.46
N ARG A 24 -11.17 -3.80 29.85
CA ARG A 24 -10.04 -4.68 29.50
C ARG A 24 -9.07 -3.99 28.56
N THR A 25 -9.57 -3.32 27.52
CA THR A 25 -8.74 -2.63 26.52
C THR A 25 -7.94 -1.51 27.17
N VAL A 26 -8.58 -0.65 27.98
CA VAL A 26 -7.91 0.44 28.68
C VAL A 26 -6.84 -0.10 29.62
N ASN A 27 -7.19 -1.06 30.47
CA ASN A 27 -6.27 -1.63 31.45
C ASN A 27 -5.07 -2.34 30.80
N GLU A 28 -5.29 -3.09 29.71
CA GLU A 28 -4.21 -3.77 28.97
C GLU A 28 -3.17 -2.79 28.45
N TRP A 29 -3.60 -1.68 27.83
CA TRP A 29 -2.68 -0.71 27.25
C TRP A 29 -2.09 0.23 28.29
N SER A 30 -2.84 0.60 29.33
CA SER A 30 -2.32 1.35 30.47
C SER A 30 -1.21 0.58 31.20
N LEU A 31 -1.36 -0.74 31.39
CA LEU A 31 -0.30 -1.58 31.98
C LEU A 31 0.98 -1.61 31.12
N ARG A 32 0.85 -1.41 29.80
CA ARG A 32 1.97 -1.32 28.85
C ARG A 32 2.60 0.08 28.78
N GLY A 33 2.22 0.98 29.70
CA GLY A 33 2.75 2.34 29.79
C GLY A 33 2.16 3.31 28.76
N TRP A 34 0.99 3.01 28.20
CA TRP A 34 0.26 3.94 27.36
C TRP A 34 -0.69 4.81 28.18
N THR A 35 -0.75 6.09 27.87
CA THR A 35 -1.69 7.05 28.46
C THR A 35 -2.96 7.08 27.63
N LEU A 36 -4.13 6.94 28.26
CA LEU A 36 -5.41 7.09 27.58
C LEU A 36 -5.60 8.56 27.17
N ASP A 37 -5.85 8.79 25.88
CA ASP A 37 -6.10 10.11 25.31
C ASP A 37 -7.59 10.37 25.11
N GLY A 38 -8.33 9.38 24.60
CA GLY A 38 -9.76 9.51 24.41
C GLY A 38 -10.43 8.27 23.81
N VAL A 39 -11.76 8.33 23.71
CA VAL A 39 -12.59 7.30 23.07
C VAL A 39 -13.57 7.98 22.12
N GLN A 40 -13.65 7.50 20.88
CA GLN A 40 -14.64 7.95 19.89
C GLN A 40 -15.61 6.81 19.58
N PHE A 41 -16.90 7.06 19.78
CA PHE A 41 -17.96 6.09 19.49
C PHE A 41 -18.52 6.31 18.09
N ALA A 42 -18.62 5.23 17.32
CA ALA A 42 -19.36 5.21 16.07
C ALA A 42 -20.80 4.78 16.37
N MET A 43 -21.76 5.70 16.28
CA MET A 43 -23.17 5.45 16.59
C MET A 43 -23.88 4.72 15.43
N ARG A 44 -24.96 3.98 15.72
CA ARG A 44 -25.87 3.47 14.67
C ARG A 44 -27.05 4.41 14.51
N GLU A 45 -27.52 4.60 13.27
CA GLU A 45 -28.69 5.44 12.96
C GLU A 45 -29.96 5.07 13.74
N SER A 46 -30.14 3.77 14.03
CA SER A 46 -31.33 3.22 14.68
C SER A 46 -31.21 2.99 16.19
N SER A 47 -30.08 3.32 16.82
CA SER A 47 -29.82 2.97 18.21
C SER A 47 -29.05 4.04 18.97
N LYS A 48 -29.44 4.31 20.21
CA LYS A 48 -28.65 5.12 21.16
C LYS A 48 -27.40 4.42 21.67
N ARG A 49 -27.16 3.16 21.27
CA ARG A 49 -25.94 2.40 21.63
C ARG A 49 -24.89 2.50 20.52
N PRO A 50 -23.61 2.69 20.88
CA PRO A 50 -22.51 2.65 19.92
C PRO A 50 -22.43 1.31 19.17
N ALA A 51 -22.12 1.38 17.88
CA ALA A 51 -21.81 0.23 17.03
C ALA A 51 -20.37 -0.24 17.22
N MET A 52 -19.45 0.72 17.33
CA MET A 52 -18.01 0.51 17.41
C MET A 52 -17.39 1.65 18.23
N ALA A 53 -16.16 1.44 18.68
CA ALA A 53 -15.37 2.48 19.33
C ALA A 53 -13.93 2.47 18.84
N PHE A 54 -13.33 3.66 18.79
CA PHE A 54 -11.90 3.85 18.61
C PHE A 54 -11.33 4.39 19.92
N VAL A 55 -10.39 3.67 20.51
CA VAL A 55 -9.71 4.07 21.75
C VAL A 55 -8.32 4.59 21.38
N PHE A 56 -8.04 5.83 21.75
CA PHE A 56 -6.81 6.54 21.46
C PHE A 56 -5.91 6.54 22.68
N PHE A 57 -4.65 6.20 22.44
CA PHE A 57 -3.60 6.21 23.44
C PHE A 57 -2.38 6.98 22.94
N THR A 58 -1.69 7.62 23.87
CA THR A 58 -0.44 8.34 23.62
C THR A 58 0.67 7.80 24.53
N ARG A 59 1.92 7.91 24.09
CA ARG A 59 3.09 7.59 24.90
C ARG A 59 4.26 8.46 24.46
N GLU A 60 5.03 8.98 25.42
CA GLU A 60 6.28 9.68 25.10
C GLU A 60 7.29 8.69 24.51
N GLY A 61 7.85 9.03 23.35
CA GLY A 61 8.82 8.21 22.64
C GLY A 61 8.86 8.54 21.15
N GLU A 62 9.94 8.15 20.48
CA GLU A 62 10.06 8.27 19.01
C GLU A 62 8.80 7.70 18.34
N PRO A 63 8.13 8.43 17.42
CA PRO A 63 6.95 7.92 16.75
C PRO A 63 7.26 6.56 16.14
N ALA A 64 6.27 5.66 16.08
CA ALA A 64 6.46 4.37 15.45
C ALA A 64 6.98 4.59 14.01
N THR A 65 8.25 4.29 13.77
CA THR A 65 8.86 4.44 12.46
C THR A 65 8.21 3.42 11.54
N GLN A 66 7.51 3.89 10.50
CA GLN A 66 7.04 2.97 9.47
C GLN A 66 8.26 2.37 8.77
N ASP A 67 8.37 1.04 8.77
CA ASP A 67 9.42 0.33 8.06
C ASP A 67 9.13 0.36 6.55
N VAL A 68 9.41 1.52 5.95
CA VAL A 68 9.21 1.77 4.52
C VAL A 68 10.07 0.82 3.70
N GLU A 69 11.28 0.52 4.16
CA GLU A 69 12.21 -0.34 3.45
C GLU A 69 11.76 -1.81 3.49
N GLY A 70 11.31 -2.32 4.63
CA GLY A 70 10.70 -3.64 4.71
C GLY A 70 9.36 -3.76 3.99
N ALA A 71 8.58 -2.68 3.92
CA ALA A 71 7.39 -2.62 3.06
C ALA A 71 7.75 -2.71 1.57
N ARG A 72 8.76 -1.95 1.13
CA ARG A 72 9.31 -2.01 -0.24
C ARG A 72 9.89 -3.38 -0.57
N GLY A 73 10.63 -3.98 0.35
CA GLY A 73 11.18 -5.32 0.21
C GLY A 73 10.09 -6.37 0.01
N ARG A 74 9.03 -6.34 0.81
CA ARG A 74 7.86 -7.22 0.64
C ARG A 74 7.16 -7.01 -0.71
N LEU A 75 6.96 -5.75 -1.12
CA LEU A 75 6.36 -5.43 -2.41
C LEU A 75 7.21 -5.97 -3.58
N ARG A 76 8.52 -5.80 -3.50
CA ARG A 76 9.47 -6.33 -4.48
C ARG A 76 9.41 -7.85 -4.53
N GLN A 77 9.43 -8.52 -3.38
CA GLN A 77 9.30 -9.97 -3.29
C GLN A 77 7.98 -10.46 -3.93
N MET A 78 6.85 -9.81 -3.65
CA MET A 78 5.55 -10.15 -4.26
C MET A 78 5.56 -9.96 -5.78
N SER A 79 6.28 -8.96 -6.28
CA SER A 79 6.44 -8.70 -7.70
C SER A 79 7.31 -9.76 -8.38
N GLU A 80 8.40 -10.17 -7.72
CA GLU A 80 9.35 -11.18 -8.20
C GLU A 80 8.77 -12.59 -8.16
N THR A 81 8.02 -12.95 -7.11
CA THR A 81 7.31 -14.23 -7.06
C THR A 81 6.14 -14.29 -8.05
N GLY A 82 5.74 -13.16 -8.63
CA GLY A 82 4.59 -13.04 -9.51
C GLY A 82 3.26 -13.18 -8.77
N SER A 83 2.16 -12.77 -9.42
CA SER A 83 0.82 -13.02 -8.89
C SER A 83 0.54 -14.52 -8.91
N PRO A 84 0.03 -15.13 -7.82
CA PRO A 84 -0.44 -16.51 -7.84
C PRO A 84 -1.43 -16.76 -8.97
N THR A 85 -2.26 -15.76 -9.30
CA THR A 85 -3.18 -15.81 -10.44
C THR A 85 -2.43 -15.87 -11.78
N ALA A 86 -1.32 -15.15 -11.94
CA ALA A 86 -0.52 -15.18 -13.17
C ALA A 86 0.16 -16.55 -13.36
N GLN A 87 0.66 -17.16 -12.28
CA GLN A 87 1.20 -18.52 -12.33
C GLN A 87 0.12 -19.57 -12.61
N LEU A 88 -1.07 -19.40 -12.02
CA LEU A 88 -2.22 -20.28 -12.28
C LEU A 88 -2.65 -20.22 -13.74
N VAL A 89 -2.71 -19.02 -14.34
CA VAL A 89 -3.05 -18.82 -15.77
C VAL A 89 -1.95 -19.34 -16.69
N ALA A 90 -0.68 -19.26 -16.30
CA ALA A 90 0.45 -19.80 -17.05
C ALA A 90 0.60 -21.32 -16.93
N SER A 91 -0.14 -21.98 -16.03
CA SER A 91 -0.06 -23.43 -15.83
C SER A 91 -0.75 -24.16 -17.00
N PRO A 92 -0.11 -25.19 -17.59
CA PRO A 92 -0.67 -25.94 -18.70
C PRO A 92 -1.96 -26.69 -18.35
N ASP A 93 -2.18 -26.95 -17.05
CA ASP A 93 -3.35 -27.65 -16.52
C ASP A 93 -4.53 -26.70 -16.18
N PHE A 94 -4.40 -25.40 -16.45
CA PHE A 94 -5.46 -24.44 -16.16
C PHE A 94 -6.62 -24.58 -17.14
N THR A 95 -7.67 -25.29 -16.72
CA THR A 95 -8.91 -25.50 -17.50
C THR A 95 -9.93 -24.36 -17.36
N GLY A 96 -9.52 -23.20 -16.83
CA GLY A 96 -10.37 -22.01 -16.78
C GLY A 96 -10.66 -21.48 -18.19
N ASN A 97 -11.69 -20.63 -18.32
CA ASN A 97 -12.11 -20.06 -19.61
C ASN A 97 -11.06 -19.18 -20.32
N ALA A 98 -9.82 -19.08 -19.82
CA ALA A 98 -8.70 -18.48 -20.54
C ALA A 98 -8.37 -19.24 -21.84
N ALA A 99 -8.70 -20.54 -21.95
CA ALA A 99 -8.64 -21.26 -23.22
C ALA A 99 -9.65 -20.74 -24.27
N ALA A 100 -10.71 -20.02 -23.86
CA ALA A 100 -11.59 -19.29 -24.78
C ALA A 100 -11.01 -17.92 -25.21
N SER A 101 -9.89 -17.49 -24.62
CA SER A 101 -9.10 -16.35 -25.09
C SER A 101 -7.92 -16.74 -25.98
N SER A 102 -8.02 -17.88 -26.68
CA SER A 102 -7.37 -18.02 -27.99
C SER A 102 -8.11 -17.21 -29.08
N SER A 103 -9.03 -16.32 -28.69
CA SER A 103 -9.47 -15.25 -29.58
C SER A 103 -8.21 -14.50 -30.03
N PRO A 104 -7.95 -14.37 -31.34
CA PRO A 104 -6.97 -13.43 -31.84
C PRO A 104 -7.54 -12.04 -31.53
N TYR A 105 -7.42 -11.59 -30.28
CA TYR A 105 -7.55 -10.20 -29.94
C TYR A 105 -6.35 -9.53 -30.60
N GLN A 106 -6.52 -9.24 -31.90
CA GLN A 106 -5.70 -8.30 -32.61
C GLN A 106 -5.84 -7.02 -31.81
N ARG A 107 -4.79 -6.67 -31.08
CA ARG A 107 -4.71 -5.40 -30.34
C ARG A 107 -5.20 -4.30 -31.30
N PRO A 108 -6.24 -3.52 -30.95
CA PRO A 108 -6.69 -2.46 -31.82
C PRO A 108 -5.52 -1.50 -32.09
N PRO A 109 -5.30 -1.09 -33.35
CA PRO A 109 -4.18 -0.22 -33.70
C PRO A 109 -4.26 1.07 -32.87
N GLY A 110 -3.15 1.43 -32.22
CA GLY A 110 -3.04 2.61 -31.36
C GLY A 110 -3.28 2.36 -29.85
N MET A 111 -3.67 1.16 -29.42
CA MET A 111 -3.81 0.87 -27.99
C MET A 111 -2.47 0.44 -27.37
N VAL A 112 -1.83 1.35 -26.63
CA VAL A 112 -0.60 1.08 -25.87
C VAL A 112 -0.94 0.22 -24.65
N SER A 113 -0.24 -0.91 -24.48
CA SER A 113 -0.41 -1.78 -23.31
C SER A 113 -0.01 -1.07 -22.01
N ALA A 114 -0.52 -1.51 -20.86
CA ALA A 114 -0.13 -0.93 -19.57
C ALA A 114 1.39 -0.96 -19.35
N HIS A 115 2.06 -2.02 -19.79
CA HIS A 115 3.52 -2.18 -19.70
C HIS A 115 4.28 -1.18 -20.58
N GLU A 116 3.86 -1.02 -21.83
CA GLU A 116 4.48 -0.11 -22.81
C GLU A 116 4.27 1.37 -22.44
N ARG A 117 3.10 1.70 -21.88
CA ARG A 117 2.83 3.04 -21.34
C ARG A 117 3.74 3.35 -20.14
N LEU A 118 4.04 2.34 -19.33
CA LEU A 118 4.94 2.46 -18.20
C LEU A 118 6.40 2.63 -18.65
N ALA A 119 6.83 1.92 -19.70
CA ALA A 119 8.17 2.05 -20.30
C ALA A 119 8.41 3.46 -20.91
N GLN A 120 7.42 4.01 -21.62
CA GLN A 120 7.45 5.38 -22.14
C GLN A 120 7.58 6.42 -21.01
N LEU A 121 6.80 6.27 -19.93
CA LEU A 121 6.89 7.16 -18.77
C LEU A 121 8.21 7.03 -18.02
N ALA A 122 8.83 5.85 -18.05
CA ALA A 122 10.14 5.60 -17.46
C ALA A 122 11.31 6.07 -18.33
N GLY A 123 11.06 6.58 -19.54
CA GLY A 123 12.08 7.05 -20.47
C GLY A 123 12.95 5.93 -21.06
N LEU A 124 12.51 4.67 -20.96
CA LEU A 124 13.30 3.50 -21.39
C LEU A 124 13.24 3.25 -22.91
N ASP A 125 12.41 4.01 -23.63
CA ASP A 125 12.20 3.91 -25.08
C ASP A 125 12.86 5.06 -25.89
N GLU A 126 13.63 5.96 -25.27
CA GLU A 126 14.42 6.94 -26.03
C GLU A 126 15.67 6.26 -26.63
N PRO A 127 15.81 6.18 -27.98
CA PRO A 127 17.07 5.75 -28.56
C PRO A 127 18.15 6.79 -28.25
N GLU A 128 19.30 6.36 -27.74
CA GLU A 128 20.48 7.23 -27.57
C GLU A 128 20.73 7.99 -28.87
N ARG A 129 20.63 9.32 -28.80
CA ARG A 129 20.79 10.18 -29.96
C ARG A 129 22.24 10.04 -30.44
N PRO A 130 22.52 9.51 -31.65
CA PRO A 130 23.89 9.43 -32.12
C PRO A 130 24.43 10.86 -32.27
N GLU A 131 25.52 11.13 -31.58
CA GLU A 131 26.22 12.41 -31.63
C GLU A 131 26.89 12.55 -33.00
N TRP A 132 26.17 13.15 -33.95
CA TRP A 132 26.73 13.46 -35.26
C TRP A 132 27.69 14.64 -35.12
N GLY A 133 28.98 14.31 -35.08
CA GLY A 133 30.09 15.24 -35.08
C GLY A 133 30.00 16.25 -36.22
N LEU A 134 30.36 17.48 -35.90
CA LEU A 134 30.55 18.60 -36.82
C LEU A 134 31.59 18.21 -37.89
N ILE A 135 31.13 17.84 -39.08
CA ILE A 135 31.99 17.81 -40.27
C ILE A 135 32.05 19.25 -40.76
N LEU A 136 33.17 19.92 -40.51
CA LEU A 136 33.51 21.21 -41.12
C LEU A 136 33.90 20.93 -42.58
N GLU A 137 33.09 21.40 -43.53
CA GLU A 137 33.50 21.42 -44.93
C GLU A 137 34.51 22.57 -45.17
N PRO A 138 35.56 22.35 -45.97
CA PRO A 138 36.56 23.39 -46.27
C PRO A 138 36.00 24.40 -47.28
N GLU A 139 36.23 25.69 -47.02
CA GLU A 139 35.85 26.77 -47.92
C GLU A 139 36.75 26.80 -49.18
N GLU A 140 36.14 26.97 -50.36
CA GLU A 140 36.79 27.42 -51.59
C GLU A 140 36.70 28.95 -51.74
#